data_AF-A0A497H9A6-F1
#
_entry.id   AF-A0A497H9A6-F1
#
_cell.length_a   1.000
_cell.length_b   1.000
_cell.length_c   1.000
_cell.angle_alpha   90.00
_cell.angle_beta   90.00
_cell.angle_gamma   90.00
#
_symmetry.space_group_name_H-M   'P 1'
#
loop_
_entity.id
_entity.type
_entity.pdbx_description
1 polymer ?
#
loop_
_entity_poly.entity_id
_entity_poly.type
_entity_poly.pdbx_seq_one_letter_code
_entity_poly.pdbx_strand_id
1 'polypeptide(L)'
;MGRKTKYSYYPPWSRSIKNRILQRLSFIAILSKNETWLILKTLIPYMLVLISILVSHLLFSTDDMLIFLSYIILIPIFVILKFDGRIPIGYAILLLIIAAVILTFGNEDLANQVAIYTYWLLVVGVICLTIEYIREGRRDERKPDT
;
A
#
# COMPACT_ATOMS: atom_id res chain seq x y z
N MET A 1 7.76 66.26 32.40
CA MET A 1 6.46 65.53 32.48
C MET A 1 6.54 64.30 31.56
N GLY A 2 7.15 63.20 32.04
CA GLY A 2 7.44 62.02 31.21
C GLY A 2 6.35 60.95 31.32
N ARG A 3 5.66 60.65 30.21
CA ARG A 3 4.66 59.57 30.15
C ARG A 3 5.37 58.21 30.22
N LYS A 4 5.09 57.42 31.26
CA LYS A 4 5.54 56.02 31.33
C LYS A 4 4.65 55.15 30.43
N THR A 5 5.24 54.59 29.38
CA THR A 5 4.58 53.66 28.48
C THR A 5 4.38 52.31 29.18
N LYS A 6 3.13 51.84 29.15
CA LYS A 6 2.61 50.72 29.94
C LYS A 6 2.81 49.37 29.22
N TYR A 7 4.05 49.10 28.79
CA TYR A 7 4.39 47.86 28.10
C TYR A 7 5.76 47.34 28.55
N SER A 8 5.82 46.59 29.66
CA SER A 8 6.93 45.65 29.91
C SER A 8 6.66 44.82 31.15
N TYR A 9 5.77 43.83 31.05
CA TYR A 9 5.68 42.80 32.10
C TYR A 9 5.30 41.45 31.48
N TYR A 10 6.22 40.92 30.67
CA TYR A 10 6.23 39.49 30.36
C TYR A 10 7.34 38.85 31.19
N PRO A 11 7.04 37.90 32.11
CA PRO A 11 8.05 37.28 32.95
C PRO A 11 9.03 36.42 32.12
N PRO A 12 10.35 36.53 32.32
CA PRO A 12 11.37 35.89 31.49
C PRO A 12 11.37 34.35 31.57
N TRP A 13 10.81 33.79 32.65
CA TRP A 13 10.71 32.35 32.85
C TRP A 13 9.75 31.64 31.89
N SER A 14 8.76 32.34 31.32
CA SER A 14 7.77 31.70 30.43
C SER A 14 8.35 31.33 29.06
N ARG A 15 9.42 32.02 28.62
CA ARG A 15 10.12 31.75 27.35
C ARG A 15 10.89 30.42 27.38
N SER A 16 11.55 30.10 28.51
CA SER A 16 12.32 28.85 28.64
C SER A 16 11.44 27.61 28.71
N ILE A 17 10.24 27.75 29.30
CA ILE A 17 9.26 26.67 29.39
C ILE A 17 8.60 26.45 28.03
N LYS A 18 8.14 27.52 27.35
CA LYS A 18 7.56 27.42 26.01
C LYS A 18 8.49 26.74 25.02
N ASN A 19 9.77 27.10 25.01
CA ASN A 19 10.72 26.53 24.05
C ASN A 19 10.96 25.03 24.31
N ARG A 20 10.98 24.58 25.56
CA ARG A 20 11.10 23.16 25.91
C ARG A 20 9.89 22.33 25.48
N ILE A 21 8.68 22.89 25.65
CA ILE A 21 7.44 22.23 25.25
C ILE A 21 7.35 22.19 23.71
N LEU A 22 7.68 23.30 23.03
CA LEU A 22 7.71 23.35 21.56
C LEU A 22 8.75 22.40 20.97
N GLN A 23 9.91 22.23 21.60
CA GLN A 23 10.90 21.23 21.22
C GLN A 23 10.37 19.80 21.37
N ARG A 24 9.69 19.48 22.48
CA ARG A 24 9.11 18.15 22.68
C ARG A 24 7.98 17.87 21.69
N LEU A 25 7.15 18.87 21.39
CA LEU A 25 6.07 18.74 20.41
C LEU A 25 6.60 18.54 18.99
N SER A 26 7.63 19.27 18.58
CA SER A 26 8.25 19.06 17.26
C SER A 26 8.94 17.71 17.15
N PHE A 27 9.57 17.23 18.24
CA PHE A 27 10.18 15.90 18.28
C PHE A 27 9.14 14.78 18.20
N ILE A 28 8.01 14.90 18.90
CA ILE A 28 6.88 13.95 18.82
C ILE A 28 6.23 13.99 17.43
N ALA A 29 6.07 15.17 16.84
CA ALA A 29 5.56 15.30 15.48
C ALA A 29 6.49 14.66 14.44
N ILE A 30 7.82 14.76 14.64
CA ILE A 30 8.83 14.11 13.79
C ILE A 30 8.82 12.59 13.97
N LEU A 31 8.70 12.09 15.22
CA LEU A 31 8.58 10.65 15.52
C LEU A 31 7.31 10.06 14.89
N SER A 32 6.17 10.75 15.04
CA SER A 32 4.90 10.36 14.44
C SER A 32 4.95 10.37 12.90
N LYS A 33 5.63 11.37 12.30
CA LYS A 33 5.78 11.47 10.84
C LYS A 33 6.62 10.33 10.25
N ASN A 34 7.58 9.79 11.01
CA ASN A 34 8.44 8.70 10.54
C ASN A 34 7.73 7.34 10.61
N GLU A 35 6.98 7.05 11.68
CA GLU A 35 6.15 5.84 11.76
C GLU A 35 5.03 5.83 10.73
N THR A 36 4.33 6.95 10.56
CA THR A 36 3.26 7.06 9.56
C THR A 36 3.75 6.89 8.12
N TRP A 37 4.97 7.36 7.80
CA TRP A 37 5.59 7.13 6.49
C TRP A 37 5.92 5.66 6.22
N LEU A 38 6.35 4.92 7.24
CA LEU A 38 6.64 3.49 7.15
C LEU A 38 5.36 2.67 6.98
N ILE A 39 4.33 2.99 7.76
CA ILE A 39 3.00 2.37 7.64
C ILE A 39 2.40 2.67 6.26
N LEU A 40 2.51 3.90 5.78
CA LEU A 40 1.99 4.30 4.48
C LEU A 40 2.67 3.53 3.34
N LYS A 41 4.01 3.42 3.34
CA LYS A 41 4.74 2.60 2.35
C LYS A 41 4.31 1.14 2.35
N THR A 42 3.98 0.61 3.53
CA THR A 42 3.53 -0.77 3.70
C THR A 42 2.10 -0.96 3.17
N LEU A 43 1.23 0.05 3.31
CA LEU A 43 -0.17 0.00 2.87
C LEU A 43 -0.35 0.20 1.35
N ILE A 44 0.52 0.97 0.70
CA ILE A 44 0.42 1.27 -0.75
C ILE A 44 0.16 0.02 -1.61
N PRO A 45 0.90 -1.10 -1.51
CA PRO A 45 0.66 -2.25 -2.37
C PRO A 45 -0.70 -2.91 -2.13
N TYR A 46 -1.20 -2.94 -0.88
CA TYR A 46 -2.54 -3.45 -0.57
C TYR A 46 -3.63 -2.58 -1.20
N MET A 47 -3.49 -1.26 -1.07
CA MET A 47 -4.42 -0.31 -1.69
C MET A 47 -4.40 -0.43 -3.22
N LEU A 48 -3.24 -0.71 -3.82
CA LEU A 48 -3.11 -0.88 -5.27
C LEU A 48 -3.88 -2.10 -5.78
N VAL A 49 -3.73 -3.25 -5.11
CA VAL A 49 -4.47 -4.47 -5.44
C VAL A 49 -5.97 -4.26 -5.26
N LEU A 50 -6.37 -3.61 -4.17
CA LEU A 50 -7.77 -3.35 -3.86
C LEU A 50 -8.40 -2.42 -4.90
N ILE A 51 -7.70 -1.37 -5.32
CA ILE A 51 -8.13 -0.50 -6.43
C ILE A 51 -8.25 -1.30 -7.73
N SER A 52 -7.29 -2.19 -8.03
CA SER A 52 -7.36 -3.04 -9.23
C SER A 52 -8.62 -3.90 -9.24
N ILE A 53 -8.96 -4.54 -8.12
CA ILE A 53 -10.18 -5.34 -7.97
C ILE A 53 -11.42 -4.46 -8.15
N LEU A 54 -11.42 -3.27 -7.53
CA LEU A 54 -12.54 -2.35 -7.61
C LEU A 54 -12.77 -1.85 -9.05
N VAL A 55 -11.68 -1.54 -9.76
CA VAL A 55 -11.70 -1.15 -11.17
C VAL A 55 -12.20 -2.30 -12.05
N SER A 56 -11.76 -3.54 -11.81
CA SER A 56 -12.27 -4.72 -12.53
C SER A 56 -13.77 -4.93 -12.32
N HIS A 57 -14.28 -4.67 -11.12
CA HIS A 57 -15.72 -4.76 -10.83
C HIS A 57 -16.51 -3.64 -11.51
N LEU A 58 -15.95 -2.42 -11.58
CA LEU A 58 -16.60 -1.26 -12.21
C LEU A 58 -16.60 -1.36 -13.75
N LEU A 59 -15.58 -1.99 -14.33
CA LEU A 59 -15.46 -2.29 -15.77
C LEU A 59 -16.19 -3.57 -16.19
N PHE A 60 -16.83 -4.27 -15.26
CA PHE A 60 -17.48 -5.56 -15.50
C PHE A 60 -18.61 -5.52 -16.54
N SER A 61 -19.23 -4.35 -16.75
CA SER A 61 -20.32 -4.21 -17.71
C SER A 61 -19.89 -4.20 -19.18
N THR A 62 -18.58 -4.16 -19.47
CA THR A 62 -18.10 -3.81 -20.81
C THR A 62 -17.43 -4.97 -21.53
N ASP A 63 -16.33 -5.57 -21.01
CA ASP A 63 -15.59 -6.66 -21.69
C ASP A 63 -14.53 -7.37 -20.80
N ASP A 64 -14.39 -8.69 -20.94
CA ASP A 64 -13.34 -9.50 -20.28
C ASP A 64 -11.91 -9.08 -20.67
N MET A 65 -11.74 -8.55 -21.89
CA MET A 65 -10.44 -8.04 -22.37
C MET A 65 -9.93 -6.85 -21.58
N LEU A 66 -10.83 -5.98 -21.09
CA LEU A 66 -10.43 -4.81 -20.29
C LEU A 66 -9.92 -5.23 -18.92
N ILE A 67 -10.54 -6.26 -18.34
CA ILE A 67 -10.10 -6.87 -17.08
C ILE A 67 -8.68 -7.42 -17.25
N PHE A 68 -8.44 -8.19 -18.31
CA PHE A 68 -7.10 -8.70 -18.64
C PHE A 68 -6.04 -7.60 -18.77
N LEU A 69 -6.36 -6.53 -19.51
CA LEU A 69 -5.44 -5.41 -19.71
C LEU A 69 -5.10 -4.70 -18.38
N SER A 70 -6.08 -4.54 -17.49
CA SER A 70 -5.87 -3.93 -16.17
C SER A 70 -4.87 -4.73 -15.32
N TYR A 71 -4.95 -6.06 -15.35
CA TYR A 71 -4.03 -6.94 -14.63
C TYR A 71 -2.63 -6.99 -15.27
N ILE A 72 -2.53 -6.93 -16.59
CA ILE A 72 -1.22 -6.84 -17.28
C ILE A 72 -0.47 -5.59 -16.85
N ILE A 73 -1.15 -4.44 -16.79
CA ILE A 73 -0.54 -3.16 -16.39
C ILE A 73 -0.06 -3.21 -14.94
N LEU A 74 -0.69 -4.03 -14.10
CA LEU A 74 -0.30 -4.22 -12.70
C LEU A 74 1.11 -4.84 -12.57
N ILE A 75 1.52 -5.70 -13.50
CA ILE A 75 2.82 -6.41 -13.49
C ILE A 75 4.01 -5.43 -13.51
N PRO A 76 4.19 -4.54 -14.53
CA PRO A 76 5.31 -3.63 -14.56
C PRO A 76 5.30 -2.66 -13.37
N ILE A 77 4.13 -2.26 -12.88
CA ILE A 77 4.00 -1.39 -11.69
C ILE A 77 4.58 -2.10 -10.45
N PHE A 78 4.18 -3.35 -10.19
CA PHE A 78 4.68 -4.14 -9.08
C PHE A 78 6.19 -4.41 -9.19
N VAL A 79 6.68 -4.69 -10.40
CA VAL A 79 8.09 -4.96 -10.66
C VAL A 79 8.96 -3.72 -10.43
N ILE A 80 8.55 -2.54 -10.92
CA ILE A 80 9.30 -1.28 -10.76
C ILE A 80 9.31 -0.87 -9.29
N LEU A 81 8.18 -1.00 -8.59
CA LEU A 81 8.05 -0.61 -7.19
C LEU A 81 8.65 -1.64 -6.21
N LYS A 82 9.10 -2.80 -6.72
CA LYS A 82 9.67 -3.91 -5.94
C LYS A 82 8.76 -4.34 -4.78
N PHE A 83 7.46 -4.36 -5.03
CA PHE A 83 6.51 -4.86 -4.05
C PHE A 83 6.56 -6.38 -3.96
N ASP A 84 6.24 -6.89 -2.77
CA ASP A 84 6.21 -8.32 -2.50
C ASP A 84 5.08 -8.97 -3.31
N GLY A 85 5.46 -9.89 -4.21
CA GLY A 85 4.53 -10.63 -5.07
C GLY A 85 3.53 -11.50 -4.32
N ARG A 86 3.73 -11.72 -3.00
CA ARG A 86 2.81 -12.48 -2.14
C ARG A 86 1.47 -11.79 -1.93
N ILE A 87 1.43 -10.46 -2.01
CA ILE A 87 0.22 -9.65 -1.74
C ILE A 87 -0.93 -10.01 -2.71
N PRO A 88 -0.75 -9.94 -4.05
CA PRO A 88 -1.81 -10.33 -4.98
C PRO A 88 -2.23 -11.80 -4.83
N ILE A 89 -1.31 -12.71 -4.49
CA ILE A 89 -1.61 -14.12 -4.22
C ILE A 89 -2.55 -14.26 -3.01
N GLY A 90 -2.27 -13.54 -1.92
CA GLY A 90 -3.12 -13.54 -0.72
C GLY A 90 -4.55 -13.07 -1.01
N TYR A 91 -4.71 -12.02 -1.82
CA TYR A 91 -6.02 -11.56 -2.26
C TYR A 91 -6.72 -12.58 -3.17
N ALA A 92 -5.98 -13.23 -4.07
CA ALA A 92 -6.53 -14.28 -4.92
C ALA A 92 -7.10 -15.44 -4.09
N ILE A 93 -6.37 -15.92 -3.08
CA ILE A 93 -6.84 -17.01 -2.22
C ILE A 93 -8.12 -16.58 -1.47
N LEU A 94 -8.17 -15.35 -0.97
CA LEU A 94 -9.35 -14.80 -0.30
C LEU A 94 -10.55 -14.74 -1.26
N LEU A 95 -10.36 -14.21 -2.47
CA LEU A 95 -11.40 -14.17 -3.51
C LEU A 95 -11.86 -15.57 -3.92
N LEU A 96 -10.97 -16.57 -3.95
CA LEU A 96 -11.33 -17.96 -4.22
C LEU A 96 -12.30 -18.51 -3.17
N ILE A 97 -12.02 -18.23 -1.90
CA ILE A 97 -12.89 -18.64 -0.79
C ILE A 97 -14.25 -17.94 -0.92
N ILE A 98 -14.26 -16.64 -1.24
CA ILE A 98 -15.50 -15.89 -1.50
C ILE A 98 -16.26 -16.50 -2.68
N ALA A 99 -15.60 -16.83 -3.79
CA ALA A 99 -16.22 -17.45 -4.95
C ALA A 99 -16.90 -18.78 -4.58
N ALA A 100 -16.22 -19.62 -3.80
CA ALA A 100 -16.78 -20.88 -3.32
C ALA A 100 -18.01 -20.65 -2.44
N VAL A 101 -17.97 -19.66 -1.54
CA VAL A 101 -19.12 -19.29 -0.69
C VAL A 101 -20.29 -18.79 -1.56
N ILE A 102 -20.06 -17.91 -2.53
CA ILE A 102 -21.10 -17.41 -3.44
C ILE A 102 -21.74 -18.57 -4.23
N LEU A 103 -20.94 -19.55 -4.65
CA LEU A 103 -21.43 -20.72 -5.36
C LEU A 103 -22.40 -21.53 -4.49
N THR A 104 -22.16 -21.64 -3.18
CA THR A 104 -23.10 -22.33 -2.26
C THR A 104 -24.45 -21.64 -2.12
N PHE A 105 -24.51 -20.32 -2.37
CA PHE A 105 -25.77 -19.57 -2.40
C PHE A 105 -26.52 -19.70 -3.73
N GLY A 106 -25.99 -20.46 -4.70
CA GLY A 106 -26.61 -20.73 -5.99
C GLY A 106 -26.47 -19.61 -7.01
N ASN A 107 -25.61 -18.61 -6.77
CA ASN A 107 -25.32 -17.57 -7.74
C ASN A 107 -24.07 -17.93 -8.56
N GLU A 108 -24.29 -18.79 -9.56
CA GLU A 108 -23.22 -19.32 -10.42
C GLU A 108 -22.53 -18.24 -11.24
N ASP A 109 -23.29 -17.26 -11.77
CA ASP A 109 -22.75 -16.17 -12.59
C ASP A 109 -21.75 -15.32 -11.80
N LEU A 110 -22.13 -14.90 -10.59
CA LEU A 110 -21.26 -14.10 -9.73
C LEU A 110 -20.06 -14.92 -9.23
N ALA A 111 -20.26 -16.20 -8.90
CA ALA A 111 -19.16 -17.08 -8.49
C ALA A 111 -18.12 -17.24 -9.61
N ASN A 112 -18.57 -17.45 -10.85
CA ASN A 112 -17.70 -17.57 -12.01
C ASN A 112 -16.92 -16.28 -12.26
N GLN A 113 -17.57 -15.13 -12.15
CA GLN A 113 -16.92 -13.83 -12.27
C GLN A 113 -15.81 -13.63 -11.21
N VAL A 114 -16.09 -13.94 -9.94
CA VAL A 114 -15.07 -13.84 -8.88
C VAL A 114 -13.93 -14.83 -9.11
N ALA A 115 -14.22 -16.01 -9.66
CA ALA A 115 -13.19 -16.97 -10.07
C ALA A 115 -12.29 -16.42 -11.19
N ILE A 116 -12.84 -15.70 -12.18
CA ILE A 116 -12.06 -15.04 -13.24
C ILE A 116 -11.11 -13.99 -12.64
N TYR A 117 -11.58 -13.17 -11.69
CA TYR A 117 -10.72 -12.20 -11.00
C TYR A 117 -9.59 -12.88 -10.25
N THR A 118 -9.93 -13.97 -9.56
CA THR A 118 -8.95 -14.78 -8.81
C THR A 118 -7.87 -15.34 -9.72
N TYR A 119 -8.27 -15.90 -10.88
CA TYR A 119 -7.35 -16.45 -11.87
C TYR A 119 -6.32 -15.41 -12.32
N TRP A 120 -6.77 -14.21 -12.70
CA TRP A 120 -5.85 -13.16 -13.15
C TRP A 120 -4.94 -12.64 -12.04
N LEU A 121 -5.45 -12.51 -10.81
CA LEU A 121 -4.65 -12.15 -9.64
C LEU A 121 -3.56 -13.17 -9.33
N LEU A 122 -3.86 -14.48 -9.44
CA LEU A 122 -2.87 -15.53 -9.28
C LEU A 122 -1.77 -15.44 -10.34
N VAL A 123 -2.14 -15.24 -11.61
CA VAL A 123 -1.18 -15.10 -12.71
C VAL A 123 -0.24 -13.93 -12.44
N VAL A 124 -0.78 -12.75 -12.09
CA VAL A 124 0.03 -11.56 -11.77
C VAL A 124 0.94 -11.82 -10.57
N GLY A 125 0.40 -12.44 -9.51
CA GLY A 125 1.17 -12.73 -8.30
C GLY A 125 2.33 -13.69 -8.54
N VAL A 126 2.10 -14.78 -9.27
CA VAL A 126 3.15 -15.75 -9.63
C VAL A 126 4.22 -15.12 -10.51
N ILE A 127 3.84 -14.29 -11.49
CA ILE A 127 4.80 -13.56 -12.34
C ILE A 127 5.66 -12.62 -11.48
N CYS A 128 5.05 -11.85 -10.58
CA CYS A 128 5.78 -10.95 -9.68
C CYS A 128 6.76 -11.72 -8.79
N LEU A 129 6.33 -12.84 -8.21
CA LEU A 129 7.17 -13.69 -7.36
C LEU A 129 8.34 -14.29 -8.16
N THR A 130 8.09 -14.70 -9.41
CA THR A 130 9.11 -15.28 -10.30
C THR A 130 10.17 -14.24 -10.66
N ILE A 131 9.75 -13.01 -10.98
CA ILE A 131 10.69 -11.92 -11.28
C ILE A 131 11.54 -11.57 -10.06
N GLU A 132 10.92 -11.55 -8.88
CA GLU A 132 11.62 -11.32 -7.62
C GLU A 132 12.65 -12.42 -7.34
N TYR A 133 12.26 -13.69 -7.50
CA TYR A 133 13.16 -14.84 -7.34
C TYR A 133 14.39 -14.76 -8.26
N ILE A 134 14.19 -14.45 -9.55
CA ILE A 134 15.29 -14.28 -10.52
C ILE A 134 16.16 -13.07 -10.19
N ARG A 135 15.59 -12.03 -9.58
CA ARG A 135 16.33 -10.83 -9.16
C ARG A 135 17.18 -11.11 -7.92
N GLU A 136 16.69 -11.90 -6.98
CA GLU A 136 17.41 -12.31 -5.77
C GLU A 136 18.60 -13.21 -6.13
N GLY A 137 18.38 -14.23 -6.97
CA GLY A 137 19.46 -15.14 -7.40
C GLY A 137 20.65 -14.43 -8.04
N ARG A 138 20.40 -13.34 -8.80
CA ARG A 138 21.46 -12.50 -9.38
C ARG A 138 22.23 -11.64 -8.38
N ARG A 139 21.70 -11.40 -7.18
CA ARG A 139 22.41 -10.66 -6.11
C ARG A 139 23.39 -11.56 -5.36
N ASP A 140 23.01 -12.81 -5.15
CA ASP A 140 23.82 -13.76 -4.40
C ASP A 140 25.07 -14.19 -5.20
N GLU A 141 24.95 -14.36 -6.52
CA GLU A 141 26.09 -14.60 -7.43
C GLU A 141 27.10 -13.42 -7.47
N ARG A 142 26.70 -12.21 -7.05
CA ARG A 142 27.52 -11.00 -7.15
C ARG A 142 28.32 -10.67 -5.90
N LYS A 143 28.18 -11.44 -4.82
CA LYS A 143 29.11 -11.41 -3.69
C LYS A 143 30.20 -12.45 -3.94
N PRO A 144 31.38 -12.07 -4.45
CA PRO A 144 32.52 -12.98 -4.38
C PRO A 144 32.82 -13.25 -2.90
N ASP A 145 33.01 -14.52 -2.58
CA ASP A 145 33.38 -15.01 -1.26
C ASP A 145 34.68 -14.30 -0.82
N THR A 146 34.56 -13.31 0.06
CA THR A 146 35.69 -12.75 0.82
C THR A 146 36.17 -13.71 1.89
#